data_AF-A0A3N8BCR0-F1
#
_entry.id   AF-A0A3N8BCR0-F1
#
_cell.length_a   1.000
_cell.length_b   1.000
_cell.length_c   1.000
_cell.angle_alpha   90.00
_cell.angle_beta   90.00
_cell.angle_gamma   90.00
#
_symmetry.space_group_name_H-M   'P 1'
#
loop_
_entity.id
_entity.type
_entity.pdbx_description
1 polymer ?
#
loop_
_entity_poly.entity_id
_entity_poly.type
_entity_poly.pdbx_seq_one_letter_code
_entity_poly.pdbx_strand_id
1 'polypeptide(L)'
;MRNPNIESLLTKLLGQAKTDALFATLNMPAILDEWETDVVTRAEIAQAMNMALFEGLLERSANGRAYTADAIENGGSVYFDHGALRTVRWPHTGALPPGEAAFTRILRPLGFRLNGRYPLDKLGMTGRAYAHEDAPDEIAQFFVSELHPERFSKEFQQAVTNVVSSSRDPLSPAAVALLWEIEREGWLSLDAAHALLPEIVGAFARQHDLPNELDYETLLLESAEMAWIATEGNAFNHATDRVIDVFKLSDDEKAKGRPMKPEVERSRSGRVFQTAYRADIVEREFRTRDGGTVKRNVPGSFYEFITRRRTFDQAARRWVTDLRFDAGNAQGIFKMTANAAK
;
A
#
# COMPACT_ATOMS: atom_id res chain seq x y z
N MET A 1 -7.75 -22.42 -11.63
CA MET A 1 -7.58 -23.37 -10.51
C MET A 1 -7.01 -22.56 -9.35
N ARG A 2 -7.35 -22.83 -8.07
CA ARG A 2 -6.74 -22.07 -6.97
C ARG A 2 -5.35 -22.62 -6.69
N ASN A 3 -4.36 -21.74 -6.54
CA ASN A 3 -3.03 -22.13 -6.10
C ASN A 3 -3.11 -22.58 -4.62
N PRO A 4 -2.80 -23.84 -4.29
CA PRO A 4 -3.00 -24.39 -2.95
C PRO A 4 -2.01 -23.85 -1.92
N ASN A 5 -0.81 -23.43 -2.33
CA ASN A 5 0.15 -22.79 -1.43
C ASN A 5 -0.41 -21.44 -0.94
N ILE A 6 -0.88 -20.61 -1.87
CA ILE A 6 -1.48 -19.30 -1.56
C ILE A 6 -2.75 -19.47 -0.72
N GLU A 7 -3.61 -20.44 -1.06
CA GLU A 7 -4.80 -20.74 -0.28
C GLU A 7 -4.45 -21.18 1.15
N SER A 8 -3.48 -22.06 1.32
CA SER A 8 -2.99 -22.49 2.64
C SER A 8 -2.44 -21.33 3.46
N LEU A 9 -1.64 -20.47 2.84
CA LEU A 9 -1.08 -19.27 3.46
C LEU A 9 -2.17 -18.31 3.96
N LEU A 10 -3.12 -17.96 3.09
CA LEU A 10 -4.20 -17.03 3.39
C LEU A 10 -5.18 -17.60 4.40
N THR A 11 -5.56 -18.88 4.28
CA THR A 11 -6.50 -19.52 5.22
C THR A 11 -5.91 -19.59 6.62
N LYS A 12 -4.61 -19.84 6.76
CA LYS A 12 -3.95 -19.81 8.09
C LYS A 12 -3.91 -18.40 8.68
N LEU A 13 -3.70 -17.37 7.87
CA LEU A 13 -3.59 -15.98 8.34
C LEU A 13 -4.95 -15.32 8.60
N LEU A 14 -5.91 -15.48 7.68
CA LEU A 14 -7.16 -14.70 7.62
C LEU A 14 -8.42 -15.55 7.86
N GLY A 15 -8.30 -16.88 7.78
CA GLY A 15 -9.42 -17.81 7.83
C GLY A 15 -10.09 -18.02 6.46
N GLN A 16 -10.77 -19.17 6.32
CA GLN A 16 -11.29 -19.64 5.04
C GLN A 16 -12.22 -18.66 4.33
N ALA A 17 -13.15 -18.02 5.06
CA ALA A 17 -14.13 -17.11 4.46
C ALA A 17 -13.48 -15.89 3.78
N LYS A 18 -12.45 -15.31 4.39
CA LYS A 18 -11.71 -14.19 3.79
C LYS A 18 -10.85 -14.64 2.62
N THR A 19 -10.23 -15.82 2.73
CA THR A 19 -9.49 -16.43 1.63
C THR A 19 -10.40 -16.63 0.41
N ASP A 20 -11.58 -17.22 0.60
CA ASP A 20 -12.54 -17.45 -0.48
C ASP A 20 -12.96 -16.14 -1.15
N ALA A 21 -13.26 -15.11 -0.35
CA ALA A 21 -13.62 -13.79 -0.85
C ALA A 21 -12.47 -13.16 -1.64
N LEU A 22 -11.23 -13.28 -1.19
CA LEU A 22 -10.06 -12.76 -1.89
C LEU A 22 -9.83 -13.46 -3.24
N PHE A 23 -9.93 -14.79 -3.30
CA PHE A 23 -9.81 -15.54 -4.56
C PHE A 23 -10.96 -15.25 -5.53
N ALA A 24 -12.15 -14.94 -5.04
CA ALA A 24 -13.23 -14.47 -5.90
C ALA A 24 -12.95 -13.06 -6.42
N THR A 25 -12.46 -12.18 -5.55
CA THR A 25 -12.27 -10.74 -5.83
C THR A 25 -11.12 -10.46 -6.77
N LEU A 26 -9.95 -11.04 -6.51
CA LEU A 26 -8.70 -10.64 -7.14
C LEU A 26 -8.35 -11.54 -8.33
N ASN A 27 -7.83 -10.92 -9.39
CA ASN A 27 -7.15 -11.66 -10.44
C ASN A 27 -5.88 -12.34 -9.91
N MET A 28 -5.54 -13.49 -10.47
CA MET A 28 -4.32 -14.22 -10.15
C MET A 28 -3.33 -14.10 -11.31
N PRO A 29 -2.07 -13.70 -11.05
CA PRO A 29 -0.99 -13.75 -12.03
C PRO A 29 -0.85 -15.15 -12.66
N ALA A 30 -0.65 -15.21 -13.98
CA ALA A 30 -0.58 -16.48 -14.72
C ALA A 30 0.58 -17.38 -14.26
N ILE A 31 1.69 -16.81 -13.78
CA ILE A 31 2.83 -17.57 -13.23
C ILE A 31 2.44 -18.44 -12.02
N LEU A 32 1.32 -18.15 -11.36
CA LEU A 32 0.86 -18.84 -10.17
C LEU A 32 -0.11 -19.99 -10.48
N ASP A 33 -0.40 -20.23 -11.76
CA ASP A 33 -1.17 -21.40 -12.22
C ASP A 33 -0.36 -22.71 -12.10
N GLU A 34 0.96 -22.60 -11.95
CA GLU A 34 1.88 -23.71 -11.66
C GLU A 34 2.38 -23.58 -10.22
N TRP A 35 2.46 -24.72 -9.51
CA TRP A 35 3.01 -24.78 -8.16
C TRP A 35 3.67 -26.13 -7.91
N GLU A 36 4.54 -26.15 -6.90
CA GLU A 36 5.10 -27.37 -6.36
C GLU A 36 4.58 -27.56 -4.92
N THR A 37 4.29 -28.82 -4.56
CA THR A 37 3.78 -29.13 -3.22
C THR A 37 4.87 -28.89 -2.19
N ASP A 38 4.53 -28.25 -1.07
CA ASP A 38 5.44 -27.90 0.04
C ASP A 38 6.56 -26.90 -0.28
N VAL A 39 6.67 -26.44 -1.53
CA VAL A 39 7.62 -25.42 -1.98
C VAL A 39 6.85 -24.15 -2.32
N VAL A 40 7.07 -23.09 -1.55
CA VAL A 40 6.42 -21.80 -1.73
C VAL A 40 7.42 -20.79 -2.29
N THR A 41 7.25 -20.44 -3.54
CA THR A 41 8.07 -19.46 -4.25
C THR A 41 7.90 -18.05 -3.67
N ARG A 42 8.89 -17.19 -3.88
CA ARG A 42 8.80 -15.76 -3.55
C ARG A 42 7.62 -15.06 -4.21
N ALA A 43 7.23 -15.48 -5.42
CA ALA A 43 6.07 -14.95 -6.14
C ALA A 43 4.75 -15.32 -5.44
N GLU A 44 4.63 -16.54 -4.93
CA GLU A 44 3.46 -16.98 -4.15
C GLU A 44 3.37 -16.24 -2.81
N ILE A 45 4.49 -16.06 -2.10
CA ILE A 45 4.51 -15.28 -0.85
C ILE A 45 4.17 -13.81 -1.11
N ALA A 46 4.75 -13.21 -2.16
CA ALA A 46 4.48 -11.83 -2.55
C ALA A 46 3.00 -11.64 -2.89
N GLN A 47 2.40 -12.56 -3.64
CA GLN A 47 0.98 -12.51 -3.97
C GLN A 47 0.10 -12.70 -2.73
N ALA A 48 0.40 -13.68 -1.87
CA ALA A 48 -0.34 -13.87 -0.62
C ALA A 48 -0.26 -12.64 0.31
N MET A 49 0.92 -12.01 0.41
CA MET A 49 1.11 -10.75 1.12
C MET A 49 0.25 -9.64 0.52
N ASN A 50 0.28 -9.45 -0.81
CA ASN A 50 -0.53 -8.46 -1.50
C ASN A 50 -2.03 -8.65 -1.26
N MET A 51 -2.52 -9.89 -1.32
CA MET A 51 -3.92 -10.23 -1.06
C MET A 51 -4.32 -9.95 0.40
N ALA A 52 -3.47 -10.29 1.36
CA ALA A 52 -3.73 -10.00 2.77
C ALA A 52 -3.72 -8.49 3.08
N LEU A 53 -2.79 -7.74 2.49
CA LEU A 53 -2.74 -6.28 2.63
C LEU A 53 -3.93 -5.59 1.97
N PHE A 54 -4.41 -6.13 0.85
CA PHE A 54 -5.63 -5.68 0.19
C PHE A 54 -6.86 -5.88 1.08
N GLU A 55 -7.04 -7.06 1.68
CA GLU A 55 -8.13 -7.30 2.64
C GLU A 55 -8.06 -6.34 3.83
N GLY A 56 -6.88 -6.16 4.41
CA GLY A 56 -6.69 -5.22 5.52
C GLY A 56 -7.07 -3.79 5.14
N LEU A 57 -6.80 -3.36 3.89
CA LEU A 57 -7.26 -2.06 3.40
C LEU A 57 -8.79 -1.99 3.27
N LEU A 58 -9.42 -3.03 2.73
CA LEU A 58 -10.88 -3.08 2.60
C LEU A 58 -11.61 -3.13 3.95
N GLU A 59 -10.99 -3.60 5.02
CA GLU A 59 -11.55 -3.51 6.39
C GLU A 59 -11.68 -2.06 6.88
N ARG A 60 -10.85 -1.15 6.35
CA ARG A 60 -10.81 0.27 6.74
C ARG A 60 -11.19 1.23 5.62
N SER A 61 -11.67 0.71 4.49
CA SER A 61 -12.21 1.50 3.38
C SER A 61 -13.59 0.98 2.97
N ALA A 62 -14.63 1.60 3.51
CA ALA A 62 -16.01 1.23 3.25
C ALA A 62 -16.36 1.41 1.77
N ASN A 63 -15.89 2.50 1.14
CA ASN A 63 -16.09 2.75 -0.28
C ASN A 63 -15.39 1.69 -1.15
N GLY A 64 -14.15 1.32 -0.82
CA GLY A 64 -13.43 0.24 -1.49
C GLY A 64 -14.18 -1.09 -1.38
N ARG A 65 -14.61 -1.48 -0.17
CA ARG A 65 -15.34 -2.74 0.04
C ARG A 65 -16.66 -2.80 -0.72
N ALA A 66 -17.40 -1.71 -0.73
CA ALA A 66 -18.64 -1.66 -1.48
C ALA A 66 -18.38 -1.68 -3.00
N TYR A 67 -17.26 -1.15 -3.50
CA TYR A 67 -16.92 -1.24 -4.92
C TYR A 67 -16.56 -2.68 -5.32
N THR A 68 -15.72 -3.35 -4.53
CA THR A 68 -15.27 -4.71 -4.86
C THR A 68 -16.42 -5.71 -4.76
N ALA A 69 -17.36 -5.52 -3.83
CA ALA A 69 -18.60 -6.28 -3.78
C ALA A 69 -19.43 -6.10 -5.07
N ASP A 70 -19.69 -4.86 -5.50
CA ASP A 70 -20.41 -4.58 -6.74
C ASP A 70 -19.71 -5.21 -7.96
N ALA A 71 -18.38 -5.15 -8.02
CA ALA A 71 -17.61 -5.72 -9.12
C ALA A 71 -17.86 -7.23 -9.25
N ILE A 72 -17.91 -7.94 -8.13
CA ILE A 72 -18.13 -9.39 -8.08
C ILE A 72 -19.59 -9.77 -8.34
N GLU A 73 -20.55 -9.03 -7.77
CA GLU A 73 -21.98 -9.25 -8.04
C GLU A 73 -22.31 -9.08 -9.52
N ASN A 74 -21.58 -8.22 -10.23
CA ASN A 74 -21.70 -8.02 -11.68
C ASN A 74 -20.88 -9.02 -12.52
N GLY A 75 -20.31 -10.05 -11.91
CA GLY A 75 -19.53 -11.10 -12.58
C GLY A 75 -18.13 -10.67 -13.03
N GLY A 76 -17.63 -9.55 -12.52
CA GLY A 76 -16.28 -9.05 -12.74
C GLY A 76 -15.27 -9.53 -11.71
N SER A 77 -14.09 -8.91 -11.73
CA SER A 77 -13.04 -9.06 -10.74
C SER A 77 -12.23 -7.76 -10.64
N VAL A 78 -11.31 -7.70 -9.68
CA VAL A 78 -10.40 -6.59 -9.43
C VAL A 78 -9.01 -6.96 -9.91
N TYR A 79 -8.36 -6.05 -10.61
CA TYR A 79 -6.95 -6.18 -10.98
C TYR A 79 -6.10 -5.36 -10.02
N PHE A 80 -5.49 -5.99 -9.01
CA PHE A 80 -4.73 -5.23 -8.02
C PHE A 80 -3.42 -4.68 -8.63
N ASP A 81 -3.40 -3.39 -8.96
CA ASP A 81 -2.28 -2.75 -9.68
C ASP A 81 -1.10 -2.46 -8.77
N HIS A 82 -1.39 -1.85 -7.62
CA HIS A 82 -0.39 -1.50 -6.63
C HIS A 82 -1.02 -1.15 -5.27
N GLY A 83 -0.24 -1.36 -4.21
CA GLY A 83 -0.47 -0.78 -2.90
C GLY A 83 0.52 0.37 -2.65
N ALA A 84 0.06 1.45 -2.03
CA ALA A 84 0.91 2.56 -1.66
C ALA A 84 1.00 2.71 -0.14
N LEU A 85 2.20 2.99 0.36
CA LEU A 85 2.45 3.25 1.77
C LEU A 85 3.40 4.42 1.97
N ARG A 86 3.48 4.90 3.22
CA ARG A 86 4.32 6.02 3.61
C ARG A 86 5.27 5.62 4.72
N THR A 87 6.44 6.25 4.73
CA THR A 87 7.51 6.07 5.71
C THR A 87 8.11 7.42 6.06
N VAL A 88 8.80 7.50 7.19
CA VAL A 88 9.49 8.73 7.62
C VAL A 88 10.99 8.52 7.58
N ARG A 89 11.70 9.30 6.76
CA ARG A 89 13.16 9.25 6.70
C ARG A 89 13.74 10.16 7.78
N TRP A 90 13.82 9.63 9.00
CA TRP A 90 14.26 10.38 10.18
C TRP A 90 15.16 9.53 11.09
N PRO A 91 16.25 10.09 11.65
CA PRO A 91 17.20 9.32 12.45
C PRO A 91 16.63 8.83 13.79
N HIS A 92 15.59 9.48 14.32
CA HIS A 92 15.01 9.15 15.63
C HIS A 92 13.72 8.33 15.48
N THR A 93 13.79 7.19 14.79
CA THR A 93 12.66 6.31 14.44
C THR A 93 12.54 5.08 15.36
N GLY A 94 13.07 5.16 16.58
CA GLY A 94 13.07 4.04 17.52
C GLY A 94 13.88 2.86 16.98
N ALA A 95 13.29 1.66 16.99
CA ALA A 95 13.89 0.45 16.44
C ALA A 95 13.56 0.23 14.95
N LEU A 96 12.63 1.00 14.37
CA LEU A 96 12.27 0.85 12.97
C LEU A 96 13.34 1.47 12.06
N PRO A 97 13.81 0.77 10.99
CA PRO A 97 14.74 1.37 10.05
C PRO A 97 14.16 2.64 9.40
N PRO A 98 14.97 3.69 9.18
CA PRO A 98 14.47 4.97 8.68
C PRO A 98 14.02 4.87 7.22
N GLY A 99 12.89 5.51 6.91
CA GLY A 99 12.38 5.66 5.54
C GLY A 99 12.04 4.32 4.87
N GLU A 100 12.35 4.20 3.59
CA GLU A 100 12.03 3.00 2.79
C GLU A 100 12.86 1.78 3.18
N ALA A 101 13.92 1.95 3.98
CA ALA A 101 14.73 0.83 4.48
C ALA A 101 13.87 -0.15 5.31
N ALA A 102 12.82 0.32 5.97
CA ALA A 102 11.88 -0.51 6.73
C ALA A 102 11.18 -1.55 5.85
N PHE A 103 10.94 -1.23 4.56
CA PHE A 103 10.16 -2.04 3.62
C PHE A 103 11.01 -2.68 2.53
N THR A 104 12.07 -2.02 2.07
CA THR A 104 12.96 -2.62 1.06
C THR A 104 13.66 -3.87 1.55
N ARG A 105 13.88 -4.01 2.86
CA ARG A 105 14.35 -5.26 3.49
C ARG A 105 13.34 -6.41 3.47
N ILE A 106 12.07 -6.14 3.17
CA ILE A 106 11.01 -7.14 2.95
C ILE A 106 10.84 -7.35 1.44
N LEU A 107 10.63 -6.25 0.70
CA LEU A 107 10.29 -6.26 -0.71
C LEU A 107 11.41 -6.86 -1.57
N ARG A 108 12.68 -6.51 -1.31
CA ARG A 108 13.79 -7.01 -2.14
C ARG A 108 13.98 -8.53 -2.07
N PRO A 109 14.00 -9.16 -0.88
CA PRO A 109 13.98 -10.61 -0.77
C PRO A 109 12.85 -11.30 -1.52
N LEU A 110 11.66 -10.69 -1.49
CA LEU A 110 10.48 -11.18 -2.20
C LEU A 110 10.52 -10.91 -3.71
N GLY A 111 11.65 -10.49 -4.29
CA GLY A 111 11.79 -10.31 -5.74
C GLY A 111 11.34 -8.95 -6.28
N PHE A 112 10.98 -7.99 -5.42
CA PHE A 112 10.64 -6.65 -5.89
C PHE A 112 11.89 -5.81 -6.18
N ARG A 113 11.89 -5.14 -7.34
CA ARG A 113 12.98 -4.27 -7.82
C ARG A 113 12.50 -2.84 -8.02
N LEU A 114 13.39 -1.88 -7.78
CA LEU A 114 13.11 -0.47 -8.02
C LEU A 114 12.74 -0.24 -9.50
N ASN A 115 11.54 0.27 -9.72
CA ASN A 115 10.95 0.49 -11.05
C ASN A 115 10.70 1.99 -11.34
N GLY A 116 11.07 2.88 -10.41
CA GLY A 116 11.00 4.32 -10.63
C GLY A 116 11.23 5.14 -9.37
N ARG A 117 11.73 6.36 -9.55
CA ARG A 117 11.91 7.35 -8.48
C ARG A 117 11.18 8.64 -8.83
N TYR A 118 10.40 9.15 -7.89
CA TYR A 118 9.45 10.25 -8.08
C TYR A 118 9.65 11.30 -6.98
N PRO A 119 10.36 12.39 -7.24
CA PRO A 119 10.42 13.52 -6.31
C PRO A 119 9.02 14.12 -6.13
N LEU A 120 8.58 14.28 -4.88
CA LEU A 120 7.29 14.85 -4.50
C LEU A 120 7.56 16.13 -3.68
N ASP A 121 8.34 17.04 -4.26
CA ASP A 121 8.94 18.15 -3.53
C ASP A 121 7.93 19.07 -2.84
N LYS A 122 6.74 19.25 -3.43
CA LYS A 122 5.67 20.06 -2.83
C LYS A 122 5.12 19.50 -1.53
N LEU A 123 5.29 18.20 -1.30
CA LEU A 123 4.83 17.48 -0.12
C LEU A 123 5.98 17.18 0.85
N GLY A 124 7.20 17.60 0.51
CA GLY A 124 8.39 17.20 1.27
C GLY A 124 8.64 15.69 1.23
N MET A 125 8.27 15.00 0.15
CA MET A 125 8.41 13.53 0.04
C MET A 125 9.23 13.08 -1.18
N THR A 126 9.68 11.82 -1.16
CA THR A 126 10.16 11.08 -2.34
C THR A 126 9.40 9.78 -2.44
N GLY A 127 8.73 9.52 -3.57
CA GLY A 127 8.12 8.23 -3.88
C GLY A 127 9.04 7.32 -4.69
N ARG A 128 8.96 6.00 -4.47
CA ARG A 128 9.61 4.98 -5.28
C ARG A 128 8.65 3.84 -5.57
N ALA A 129 8.67 3.38 -6.81
CA ALA A 129 7.88 2.23 -7.25
C ALA A 129 8.74 0.97 -7.24
N TYR A 130 8.17 -0.14 -6.81
CA TYR A 130 8.82 -1.45 -6.82
C TYR A 130 7.92 -2.46 -7.53
N ALA A 131 8.44 -3.09 -8.59
CA ALA A 131 7.75 -4.13 -9.36
C ALA A 131 8.38 -5.49 -9.11
N HIS A 132 7.57 -6.54 -9.05
CA HIS A 132 8.06 -7.90 -8.86
C HIS A 132 8.77 -8.40 -10.11
N GLU A 133 9.96 -8.97 -9.99
CA GLU A 133 10.76 -9.34 -11.18
C GLU A 133 10.18 -10.53 -11.95
N ASP A 134 9.51 -11.47 -11.27
CA ASP A 134 8.96 -12.67 -11.92
C ASP A 134 7.67 -12.41 -12.72
N ALA A 135 6.88 -11.39 -12.34
CA ALA A 135 5.63 -11.03 -13.02
C ALA A 135 5.32 -9.53 -12.85
N PRO A 136 6.14 -8.64 -13.41
CA PRO A 136 6.11 -7.20 -13.11
C PRO A 136 4.84 -6.49 -13.54
N ASP A 137 4.10 -7.05 -14.50
CA ASP A 137 2.83 -6.48 -14.97
C ASP A 137 1.62 -6.98 -14.17
N GLU A 138 1.74 -8.16 -13.54
CA GLU A 138 0.61 -8.90 -12.94
C GLU A 138 0.62 -8.92 -11.42
N ILE A 139 1.78 -9.04 -10.78
CA ILE A 139 1.89 -8.90 -9.32
C ILE A 139 1.87 -7.41 -8.99
N ALA A 140 0.98 -7.02 -8.08
CA ALA A 140 0.79 -5.64 -7.67
C ALA A 140 2.12 -4.98 -7.25
N GLN A 141 2.37 -3.76 -7.75
CA GLN A 141 3.55 -2.99 -7.38
C GLN A 141 3.43 -2.42 -5.95
N PHE A 142 4.55 -1.99 -5.38
CA PHE A 142 4.57 -1.16 -4.18
C PHE A 142 4.99 0.26 -4.52
N PHE A 143 4.21 1.25 -4.10
CA PHE A 143 4.62 2.65 -4.11
C PHE A 143 4.98 3.09 -2.68
N VAL A 144 6.28 3.15 -2.38
CA VAL A 144 6.82 3.52 -1.06
C VAL A 144 7.19 5.00 -1.07
N SER A 145 6.56 5.80 -0.21
CA SER A 145 6.84 7.24 -0.11
C SER A 145 7.55 7.59 1.18
N GLU A 146 8.69 8.28 1.09
CA GLU A 146 9.46 8.79 2.22
C GLU A 146 9.20 10.27 2.45
N LEU A 147 8.72 10.66 3.64
CA LEU A 147 8.72 12.05 4.10
C LEU A 147 10.11 12.46 4.59
N HIS A 148 10.50 13.72 4.31
CA HIS A 148 11.77 14.36 4.66
C HIS A 148 11.52 15.51 5.66
N PRO A 149 11.49 15.25 6.99
CA PRO A 149 11.16 16.25 8.00
C PRO A 149 12.11 17.46 8.05
N GLU A 150 13.34 17.33 7.55
CA GLU A 150 14.33 18.41 7.49
C GLU A 150 13.89 19.62 6.64
N ARG A 151 12.83 19.46 5.85
CA ARG A 151 12.24 20.50 4.99
C ARG A 151 11.21 21.38 5.71
N PHE A 152 10.88 21.08 6.96
CA PHE A 152 9.83 21.74 7.75
C PHE A 152 10.41 22.48 8.95
N SER A 153 9.57 23.17 9.73
CA SER A 153 9.98 23.91 10.92
C SER A 153 10.66 23.04 11.99
N LYS A 154 11.31 23.67 12.98
CA LYS A 154 11.93 22.93 14.09
C LYS A 154 10.90 22.34 15.03
N GLU A 155 9.79 23.03 15.20
CA GLU A 155 8.61 22.59 15.95
C GLU A 155 8.03 21.33 15.30
N PHE A 156 7.89 21.32 13.98
CA PHE A 156 7.47 20.14 13.22
C PHE A 156 8.45 18.97 13.38
N GLN A 157 9.76 19.21 13.22
CA GLN A 157 10.78 18.17 13.38
C GLN A 157 10.76 17.55 14.79
N GLN A 158 10.47 18.34 15.83
CA GLN A 158 10.30 17.85 17.18
C GLN A 158 9.03 17.00 17.32
N ALA A 159 7.91 17.46 16.77
CA ALA A 159 6.65 16.69 16.77
C ALA A 159 6.82 15.34 16.03
N VAL A 160 7.53 15.32 14.89
CA VAL A 160 7.88 14.07 14.20
C VAL A 160 8.65 13.15 15.14
N THR A 161 9.68 13.65 15.81
CA THR A 161 10.50 12.87 16.76
C THR A 161 9.65 12.29 17.89
N ASN A 162 8.76 13.08 18.48
CA ASN A 162 7.88 12.63 19.56
C ASN A 162 6.96 11.48 19.10
N VAL A 163 6.45 11.56 17.87
CA VAL A 163 5.60 10.52 17.29
C VAL A 163 6.40 9.24 17.01
N VAL A 164 7.48 9.32 16.23
CA VAL A 164 8.12 8.13 15.65
C VAL A 164 9.22 7.51 16.51
N SER A 165 9.69 8.17 17.57
CA SER A 165 10.76 7.66 18.45
C SER A 165 10.40 6.40 19.22
N SER A 166 9.10 6.11 19.38
CA SER A 166 8.59 4.89 20.01
C SER A 166 8.41 3.73 19.03
N SER A 167 8.76 3.88 17.75
CA SER A 167 8.51 2.84 16.76
C SER A 167 9.29 1.57 17.08
N ARG A 168 8.61 0.44 17.03
CA ARG A 168 9.19 -0.90 17.18
C ARG A 168 9.58 -1.47 15.81
N ASP A 169 10.53 -2.40 15.82
CA ASP A 169 10.80 -3.22 14.64
C ASP A 169 9.76 -4.36 14.58
N PRO A 170 8.90 -4.42 13.56
CA PRO A 170 7.89 -5.47 13.45
C PRO A 170 8.46 -6.83 13.02
N LEU A 171 9.72 -6.90 12.57
CA LEU A 171 10.32 -8.14 12.10
C LEU A 171 11.19 -8.78 13.19
N SER A 172 10.84 -10.01 13.55
CA SER A 172 11.66 -10.83 14.43
C SER A 172 12.97 -11.25 13.74
N PRO A 173 14.01 -11.62 14.50
CA PRO A 173 15.22 -12.19 13.93
C PRO A 173 14.97 -13.44 13.08
N ALA A 174 13.94 -14.22 13.40
CA ALA A 174 13.55 -15.40 12.64
C ALA A 174 12.96 -15.01 11.28
N ALA A 175 12.04 -14.04 11.22
CA ALA A 175 11.52 -13.52 9.96
C ALA A 175 12.63 -12.90 9.09
N VAL A 176 13.57 -12.18 9.70
CA VAL A 176 14.75 -11.67 8.98
C VAL A 176 15.56 -12.81 8.37
N ALA A 177 15.80 -13.90 9.11
CA ALA A 177 16.52 -15.07 8.59
C ALA A 177 15.79 -15.73 7.40
N LEU A 178 14.46 -15.86 7.48
CA LEU A 178 13.64 -16.38 6.39
C LEU A 178 13.64 -15.48 5.15
N LEU A 179 13.69 -14.15 5.34
CA LEU A 179 13.87 -13.20 4.23
C LEU A 179 15.24 -13.39 3.55
N TRP A 180 16.32 -13.62 4.31
CA TRP A 180 17.61 -13.95 3.70
C TRP A 180 17.61 -15.29 2.96
N GLU A 181 16.90 -16.28 3.48
CA GLU A 181 16.76 -17.59 2.85
C GLU A 181 16.02 -17.47 1.51
N ILE A 182 14.86 -16.81 1.50
CA ILE A 182 14.08 -16.67 0.25
C ILE A 182 14.77 -15.77 -0.78
N GLU A 183 15.56 -14.77 -0.36
CA GLU A 183 16.36 -13.98 -1.30
C GLU A 183 17.41 -14.86 -2.01
N ARG A 184 17.97 -15.83 -1.30
CA ARG A 184 19.01 -16.73 -1.82
C ARG A 184 18.46 -17.86 -2.66
N GLU A 185 17.41 -18.53 -2.18
CA GLU A 185 16.88 -19.75 -2.80
C GLU A 185 15.73 -19.46 -3.79
N GLY A 186 15.02 -18.35 -3.63
CA GLY A 186 13.83 -18.00 -4.41
C GLY A 186 12.53 -18.67 -3.92
N TRP A 187 12.61 -19.52 -2.90
CA TRP A 187 11.48 -20.24 -2.30
C TRP A 187 11.72 -20.52 -0.82
N LEU A 188 10.67 -20.92 -0.10
CA LEU A 188 10.68 -21.42 1.27
C LEU A 188 9.83 -22.69 1.36
N SER A 189 10.00 -23.48 2.42
CA SER A 189 9.01 -24.51 2.74
C SER A 189 7.66 -23.88 3.11
N LEU A 190 6.56 -24.62 2.95
CA LEU A 190 5.23 -24.14 3.33
C LEU A 190 5.15 -23.70 4.81
N ASP A 191 5.78 -24.46 5.72
CA ASP A 191 5.83 -24.12 7.15
C ASP A 191 6.60 -22.82 7.41
N ALA A 192 7.74 -22.61 6.72
CA ALA A 192 8.51 -21.39 6.81
C ALA A 192 7.74 -20.19 6.24
N ALA A 193 7.05 -20.37 5.11
CA ALA A 193 6.21 -19.35 4.51
C ALA A 193 5.03 -18.97 5.42
N HIS A 194 4.42 -19.94 6.11
CA HIS A 194 3.39 -19.69 7.14
C HIS A 194 3.92 -18.90 8.33
N ALA A 195 5.17 -19.12 8.74
CA ALA A 195 5.80 -18.37 9.83
C ALA A 195 6.14 -16.93 9.40
N LEU A 196 6.60 -16.74 8.16
CA LEU A 196 7.01 -15.45 7.63
C LEU A 196 5.83 -14.51 7.34
N LEU A 197 4.77 -15.02 6.72
CA LEU A 197 3.69 -14.19 6.17
C LEU A 197 3.03 -13.24 7.20
N PRO A 198 2.67 -13.68 8.43
CA PRO A 198 2.07 -12.77 9.42
C PRO A 198 2.99 -11.61 9.82
N GLU A 199 4.30 -11.84 9.91
CA GLU A 199 5.27 -10.81 10.30
C GLU A 199 5.44 -9.75 9.19
N ILE A 200 5.59 -10.18 7.94
CA ILE A 200 5.72 -9.23 6.82
C ILE A 200 4.43 -8.46 6.55
N VAL A 201 3.25 -9.08 6.74
CA VAL A 201 1.96 -8.37 6.67
C VAL A 201 1.82 -7.39 7.84
N GLY A 202 2.19 -7.81 9.05
CA GLY A 202 2.18 -6.98 10.26
C GLY A 202 3.11 -5.76 10.21
N ALA A 203 4.12 -5.78 9.34
CA ALA A 203 4.98 -4.62 9.12
C ALA A 203 4.24 -3.42 8.51
N PHE A 204 3.16 -3.64 7.75
CA PHE A 204 2.32 -2.61 7.13
C PHE A 204 1.24 -2.10 8.11
N ALA A 205 1.69 -1.58 9.24
CA ALA A 205 0.85 -1.05 10.31
C ALA A 205 1.52 0.14 11.00
N ARG A 206 0.85 0.70 12.02
CA ARG A 206 1.44 1.71 12.89
C ARG A 206 2.38 1.05 13.90
N GLN A 207 3.67 1.36 13.79
CA GLN A 207 4.70 0.77 14.66
C GLN A 207 5.03 1.63 15.88
N HIS A 208 4.69 2.92 15.85
CA HIS A 208 4.77 3.81 17.01
C HIS A 208 3.53 3.75 17.90
N ASP A 209 3.68 4.24 19.12
CA ASP A 209 2.61 4.35 20.09
C ASP A 209 1.54 5.37 19.67
N LEU A 210 0.47 5.47 20.46
CA LEU A 210 -0.55 6.50 20.29
C LEU A 210 0.11 7.89 20.24
N PRO A 211 -0.07 8.68 19.17
CA PRO A 211 0.51 10.02 19.10
C PRO A 211 -0.13 10.96 20.13
N ASN A 212 0.60 11.99 20.56
CA ASN A 212 -0.01 13.09 21.30
C ASN A 212 -0.87 13.93 20.37
N GLU A 213 -2.02 14.39 20.85
CA GLU A 213 -2.95 15.23 20.08
C GLU A 213 -2.28 16.52 19.57
N LEU A 214 -1.42 17.14 20.38
CA LEU A 214 -0.75 18.39 20.04
C LEU A 214 0.37 18.22 19.04
N ASP A 215 1.11 17.10 19.12
CA ASP A 215 2.09 16.75 18.11
C ASP A 215 1.36 16.54 16.77
N TYR A 216 0.24 15.82 16.77
CA TYR A 216 -0.60 15.65 15.57
C TYR A 216 -1.06 16.99 14.99
N GLU A 217 -1.56 17.92 15.82
CA GLU A 217 -1.97 19.25 15.36
C GLU A 217 -0.81 20.06 14.79
N THR A 218 0.35 20.01 15.45
CA THR A 218 1.59 20.65 14.98
C THR A 218 2.00 20.13 13.61
N LEU A 219 1.93 18.80 13.41
CA LEU A 219 2.21 18.18 12.12
C LEU A 219 1.19 18.61 11.05
N LEU A 220 -0.09 18.63 11.40
CA LEU A 220 -1.17 18.95 10.46
C LEU A 220 -1.09 20.37 9.91
N LEU A 221 -0.54 21.32 10.68
CA LEU A 221 -0.36 22.71 10.25
C LEU A 221 0.58 22.84 9.04
N GLU A 222 1.55 21.94 8.89
CA GLU A 222 2.57 22.02 7.83
C GLU A 222 2.51 20.86 6.83
N SER A 223 2.04 19.68 7.24
CA SER A 223 1.92 18.50 6.37
C SER A 223 0.76 17.58 6.78
N ALA A 224 -0.26 17.55 5.92
CA ALA A 224 -1.33 16.54 6.01
C ALA A 224 -0.79 15.11 5.87
N GLU A 225 0.31 14.94 5.12
CA GLU A 225 0.93 13.64 4.90
C GLU A 225 1.55 13.08 6.18
N MET A 226 2.29 13.91 6.93
CA MET A 226 2.87 13.50 8.20
C MET A 226 1.83 13.33 9.30
N ALA A 227 0.80 14.18 9.33
CA ALA A 227 -0.35 14.01 10.22
C ALA A 227 -1.04 12.65 9.99
N TRP A 228 -1.21 12.25 8.72
CA TRP A 228 -1.73 10.93 8.37
C TRP A 228 -0.79 9.79 8.81
N ILE A 229 0.53 9.93 8.60
CA ILE A 229 1.50 8.94 9.08
C ILE A 229 1.45 8.82 10.61
N ALA A 230 1.20 9.92 11.33
CA ALA A 230 1.12 9.87 12.79
C ALA A 230 -0.04 8.97 13.28
N THR A 231 -1.14 8.87 12.53
CA THR A 231 -2.30 8.05 12.92
C THR A 231 -2.27 6.64 12.33
N GLU A 232 -1.81 6.48 11.08
CA GLU A 232 -1.88 5.21 10.35
C GLU A 232 -0.51 4.49 10.25
N GLY A 233 0.58 5.19 10.52
CA GLY A 233 1.95 4.70 10.37
C GLY A 233 2.26 4.23 8.97
N ASN A 234 2.62 2.95 8.83
CA ASN A 234 3.03 2.36 7.56
C ASN A 234 1.95 1.49 6.91
N ALA A 235 0.70 1.56 7.38
CA ALA A 235 -0.42 0.92 6.71
C ALA A 235 -0.55 1.39 5.25
N PHE A 236 -1.20 0.59 4.40
CA PHE A 236 -1.52 1.04 3.05
C PHE A 236 -2.37 2.30 3.10
N ASN A 237 -1.86 3.35 2.47
CA ASN A 237 -2.58 4.59 2.23
C ASN A 237 -3.70 4.37 1.21
N HIS A 238 -3.42 3.62 0.16
CA HIS A 238 -4.43 3.19 -0.80
C HIS A 238 -4.06 1.87 -1.47
N ALA A 239 -5.08 1.23 -2.03
CA ALA A 239 -4.98 0.14 -2.99
C ALA A 239 -5.59 0.62 -4.30
N THR A 240 -5.02 0.17 -5.40
CA THR A 240 -5.42 0.62 -6.73
C THR A 240 -5.85 -0.54 -7.61
N ASP A 241 -7.03 -0.42 -8.21
CA ASP A 241 -7.54 -1.35 -9.22
C ASP A 241 -7.20 -0.88 -10.64
N ARG A 242 -6.65 -1.77 -11.47
CA ARG A 242 -6.38 -1.52 -12.89
C ARG A 242 -7.62 -1.79 -13.73
N VAL A 243 -8.24 -0.72 -14.20
CA VAL A 243 -9.47 -0.77 -15.00
C VAL A 243 -9.21 -0.40 -16.47
N ILE A 244 -10.04 -0.92 -17.36
CA ILE A 244 -9.93 -0.70 -18.81
C ILE A 244 -10.09 0.79 -19.16
N ASP A 245 -11.10 1.44 -18.57
CA ASP A 245 -11.41 2.86 -18.81
C ASP A 245 -11.84 3.55 -17.51
N VAL A 246 -10.87 4.22 -16.88
CA VAL A 246 -11.08 4.98 -15.64
C VAL A 246 -12.00 6.18 -15.81
N PHE A 247 -12.16 6.73 -17.02
CA PHE A 247 -13.09 7.84 -17.26
C PHE A 247 -14.53 7.35 -17.18
N LYS A 248 -14.85 6.29 -17.92
CA LYS A 248 -16.16 5.65 -17.84
C LYS A 248 -16.48 5.19 -16.42
N LEU A 249 -15.53 4.51 -15.77
CA LEU A 249 -15.70 4.07 -14.38
C LEU A 249 -15.98 5.25 -13.45
N SER A 250 -15.27 6.36 -13.60
CA SER A 250 -15.51 7.56 -12.78
C SER A 250 -16.92 8.10 -12.93
N ASP A 251 -17.43 8.17 -14.16
CA ASP A 251 -18.79 8.66 -14.42
C ASP A 251 -19.85 7.69 -13.88
N ASP A 252 -19.66 6.38 -14.06
CA ASP A 252 -20.55 5.35 -13.53
C ASP A 252 -20.61 5.38 -12.00
N GLU A 253 -19.46 5.50 -11.32
CA GLU A 253 -19.40 5.59 -9.85
C GLU A 253 -19.99 6.89 -9.32
N LYS A 254 -19.81 8.02 -10.01
CA LYS A 254 -20.50 9.28 -9.69
C LYS A 254 -22.01 9.17 -9.86
N ALA A 255 -22.47 8.48 -10.89
CA ALA A 255 -23.91 8.26 -11.13
C ALA A 255 -24.55 7.39 -10.02
N LYS A 256 -23.78 6.51 -9.38
CA LYS A 256 -24.19 5.78 -8.16
C LYS A 256 -24.16 6.62 -6.88
N GLY A 257 -23.72 7.89 -6.96
CA GLY A 257 -23.58 8.77 -5.80
C GLY A 257 -22.32 8.51 -4.95
N ARG A 258 -21.35 7.76 -5.47
CA ARG A 258 -20.11 7.45 -4.74
C ARG A 258 -19.19 8.67 -4.66
N PRO A 259 -18.37 8.80 -3.60
CA PRO A 259 -17.59 10.01 -3.32
C PRO A 259 -16.32 10.10 -4.17
N MET A 260 -16.45 10.06 -5.49
CA MET A 260 -15.34 10.15 -6.43
C MET A 260 -14.68 11.54 -6.42
N LYS A 261 -13.39 11.59 -6.75
CA LYS A 261 -12.74 12.83 -7.17
C LYS A 261 -13.49 13.46 -8.35
N PRO A 262 -13.57 14.81 -8.41
CA PRO A 262 -14.21 15.48 -9.54
C PRO A 262 -13.52 15.17 -10.87
N GLU A 263 -12.18 15.15 -10.88
CA GLU A 263 -11.37 15.00 -12.08
C GLU A 263 -10.59 13.68 -12.09
N VAL A 264 -10.40 13.16 -13.30
CA VAL A 264 -9.44 12.08 -13.59
C VAL A 264 -8.11 12.72 -13.94
N GLU A 265 -7.08 12.35 -13.20
CA GLU A 265 -5.72 12.83 -13.38
C GLU A 265 -5.05 12.11 -14.57
N ARG A 266 -4.29 12.88 -15.36
CA ARG A 266 -3.66 12.40 -16.60
C ARG A 266 -2.16 12.57 -16.49
N SER A 267 -1.41 11.49 -16.73
CA SER A 267 0.04 11.58 -16.83
C SER A 267 0.45 12.50 -17.97
N ARG A 268 1.60 13.16 -17.84
CA ARG A 268 2.25 13.96 -18.90
C ARG A 268 2.47 13.13 -20.16
N SER A 269 2.71 11.84 -19.99
CA SER A 269 2.86 10.90 -21.11
C SER A 269 1.56 10.56 -21.83
N GLY A 270 0.39 10.86 -21.25
CA GLY A 270 -0.91 10.46 -21.76
C GLY A 270 -1.12 8.94 -21.77
N ARG A 271 -0.41 8.21 -20.88
CA ARG A 271 -0.42 6.73 -20.81
C ARG A 271 -0.94 6.18 -19.50
N VAL A 272 -0.94 6.99 -18.44
CA VAL A 272 -1.44 6.59 -17.13
C VAL A 272 -2.52 7.57 -16.71
N PHE A 273 -3.69 7.05 -16.39
CA PHE A 273 -4.86 7.83 -15.99
C PHE A 273 -5.35 7.28 -14.66
N GLN A 274 -5.71 8.14 -13.73
CA GLN A 274 -6.09 7.70 -12.40
C GLN A 274 -7.13 8.61 -11.76
N THR A 275 -7.91 8.03 -10.86
CA THR A 275 -8.85 8.75 -10.01
C THR A 275 -9.11 7.89 -8.77
N ALA A 276 -9.77 8.44 -7.76
CA ALA A 276 -10.00 7.72 -6.52
C ALA A 276 -11.32 8.14 -5.88
N TYR A 277 -11.82 7.31 -4.97
CA TYR A 277 -12.73 7.79 -3.95
C TYR A 277 -12.02 8.78 -3.02
N ARG A 278 -12.82 9.61 -2.34
CA ARG A 278 -12.36 10.34 -1.16
C ARG A 278 -11.97 9.36 -0.06
N ALA A 279 -10.97 9.75 0.73
CA ALA A 279 -10.55 8.99 1.90
C ALA A 279 -11.72 8.81 2.85
N ASP A 280 -11.88 7.58 3.31
CA ASP A 280 -12.84 7.25 4.35
C ASP A 280 -12.40 7.94 5.64
N ILE A 281 -13.35 8.50 6.39
CA ILE A 281 -13.08 9.11 7.69
C ILE A 281 -13.06 8.00 8.73
N VAL A 282 -11.99 7.95 9.53
CA VAL A 282 -11.79 6.94 10.56
C VAL A 282 -11.62 7.61 11.91
N GLU A 283 -12.16 6.98 12.95
CA GLU A 283 -11.92 7.41 14.32
C GLU A 283 -10.56 6.89 14.81
N ARG A 284 -9.75 7.77 15.38
CA ARG A 284 -8.43 7.45 15.96
C ARG A 284 -8.28 8.08 17.32
N GLU A 285 -7.58 7.36 18.19
CA GLU A 285 -7.25 7.82 19.54
C GLU A 285 -5.93 8.59 19.56
N PHE A 286 -5.87 9.60 20.43
CA PHE A 286 -4.72 10.44 20.71
C PHE A 286 -4.51 10.51 22.21
N ARG A 287 -3.25 10.61 22.64
CA ARG A 287 -2.93 10.90 24.05
C ARG A 287 -3.11 12.39 24.33
N THR A 288 -3.77 12.69 25.44
CA THR A 288 -3.95 14.07 25.94
C THR A 288 -2.80 14.45 26.90
N ARG A 289 -2.69 15.75 27.23
CA ARG A 289 -1.63 16.27 28.12
C ARG A 289 -1.68 15.70 29.54
N ASP A 290 -2.86 15.37 30.03
CA ASP A 290 -3.12 14.83 31.37
C ASP A 290 -2.97 13.30 31.45
N GLY A 291 -2.53 12.65 30.36
CA GLY A 291 -2.30 11.21 30.30
C GLY A 291 -3.53 10.37 29.93
N GLY A 292 -4.66 11.01 29.63
CA GLY A 292 -5.86 10.37 29.09
C GLY A 292 -5.78 10.10 27.58
N THR A 293 -6.93 9.71 27.01
CA THR A 293 -7.12 9.57 25.56
C THR A 293 -8.33 10.35 25.07
N VAL A 294 -8.24 10.85 23.83
CA VAL A 294 -9.34 11.49 23.12
C VAL A 294 -9.46 10.87 21.73
N LYS A 295 -10.68 10.87 21.18
CA LYS A 295 -10.97 10.37 19.84
C LYS A 295 -11.16 11.52 18.86
N ARG A 296 -10.58 11.41 17.67
CA ARG A 296 -10.83 12.33 16.55
C ARG A 296 -11.16 11.58 15.27
N ASN A 297 -11.99 12.22 14.46
CA ASN A 297 -12.22 11.82 13.09
C ASN A 297 -11.09 12.36 12.22
N VAL A 298 -10.35 11.46 11.58
CA VAL A 298 -9.21 11.79 10.72
C VAL A 298 -9.33 11.07 9.37
N PRO A 299 -8.68 11.57 8.32
CA PRO A 299 -8.64 10.87 7.04
C PRO A 299 -7.92 9.53 7.17
N GLY A 300 -8.56 8.44 6.75
CA GLY A 300 -7.99 7.11 6.68
C GLY A 300 -7.40 6.77 5.30
N SER A 301 -7.53 5.51 4.90
CA SER A 301 -7.16 5.04 3.56
C SER A 301 -8.23 5.39 2.52
N PHE A 302 -7.91 5.22 1.24
CA PHE A 302 -8.88 5.30 0.14
C PHE A 302 -8.65 4.17 -0.87
N TYR A 303 -9.60 4.02 -1.79
CA TYR A 303 -9.52 3.11 -2.93
C TYR A 303 -9.35 3.92 -4.22
N GLU A 304 -8.43 3.47 -5.07
CA GLU A 304 -8.04 4.15 -6.30
C GLU A 304 -8.26 3.26 -7.54
N PHE A 305 -8.38 3.92 -8.69
CA PHE A 305 -8.52 3.30 -10.00
C PHE A 305 -7.48 3.84 -10.97
N ILE A 306 -6.92 2.96 -11.79
CA ILE A 306 -5.91 3.32 -12.77
C ILE A 306 -6.16 2.65 -14.13
N THR A 307 -5.98 3.39 -15.21
CA THR A 307 -5.86 2.83 -16.56
C THR A 307 -4.43 3.03 -17.04
N ARG A 308 -3.76 1.92 -17.37
CA ARG A 308 -2.41 1.90 -17.96
C ARG A 308 -2.50 1.54 -19.44
N ARG A 309 -2.07 2.45 -20.32
CA ARG A 309 -1.95 2.16 -21.75
C ARG A 309 -0.78 1.22 -22.02
N ARG A 310 -0.96 0.36 -23.01
CA ARG A 310 0.06 -0.54 -23.52
C ARG A 310 0.72 0.08 -24.76
N THR A 311 2.00 -0.18 -24.92
CA THR A 311 2.77 0.16 -26.13
C THR A 311 3.38 -1.11 -26.70
N PHE A 312 3.44 -1.21 -28.02
CA PHE A 312 4.12 -2.34 -28.66
C PHE A 312 5.63 -2.11 -28.63
N ASP A 313 6.36 -2.94 -27.90
CA ASP A 313 7.81 -2.98 -27.94
C ASP A 313 8.24 -3.75 -29.19
N GLN A 314 8.87 -3.05 -30.13
CA GLN A 314 9.30 -3.64 -31.41
C GLN A 314 10.44 -4.64 -31.23
N ALA A 315 11.36 -4.39 -30.29
CA ALA A 315 12.52 -5.25 -30.07
C ALA A 315 12.11 -6.55 -29.38
N ALA A 316 11.28 -6.45 -28.34
CA ALA A 316 10.75 -7.61 -27.63
C ALA A 316 9.53 -8.25 -28.32
N ARG A 317 9.04 -7.66 -29.42
CA ARG A 317 7.87 -8.08 -30.21
C ARG A 317 6.63 -8.38 -29.36
N ARG A 318 6.38 -7.57 -28.33
CA ARG A 318 5.27 -7.77 -27.39
C ARG A 318 4.65 -6.45 -26.94
N TRP A 319 3.40 -6.51 -26.51
CA TRP A 319 2.74 -5.39 -25.86
C TRP A 319 3.22 -5.26 -24.42
N VAL A 320 3.70 -4.07 -24.06
CA VAL A 320 4.23 -3.73 -22.73
C VAL A 320 3.34 -2.66 -22.10
N THR A 321 2.94 -2.89 -20.86
CA THR A 321 2.16 -1.94 -20.06
C THR A 321 3.08 -0.87 -19.47
N ASP A 322 2.65 0.41 -19.46
CA ASP A 322 3.41 1.47 -18.79
C ASP A 322 3.25 1.37 -17.26
N LEU A 323 4.18 0.68 -16.60
CA LEU A 323 4.17 0.43 -15.15
C LEU A 323 4.63 1.63 -14.31
N ARG A 324 5.08 2.71 -14.95
CA ARG A 324 5.54 3.91 -14.22
C ARG A 324 4.38 4.62 -13.56
N PHE A 325 4.72 5.36 -12.52
CA PHE A 325 3.87 6.39 -11.94
C PHE A 325 4.23 7.73 -12.59
N ASP A 326 3.33 8.70 -12.60
CA ASP A 326 3.68 10.07 -12.99
C ASP A 326 3.73 10.95 -11.75
N ALA A 327 4.80 11.71 -11.57
CA ALA A 327 5.01 12.58 -10.42
C ALA A 327 3.92 13.67 -10.29
N GLY A 328 3.34 14.14 -11.41
CA GLY A 328 2.22 15.11 -11.37
C GLY A 328 0.92 14.50 -10.82
N ASN A 329 0.72 13.23 -11.12
CA ASN A 329 -0.39 12.38 -10.70
C ASN A 329 -0.21 11.96 -9.23
N ALA A 330 0.98 11.51 -8.85
CA ALA A 330 1.30 11.20 -7.46
C ALA A 330 0.97 12.40 -6.55
N GLN A 331 1.33 13.64 -6.91
CA GLN A 331 1.02 14.84 -6.13
C GLN A 331 -0.50 15.15 -5.97
N GLY A 332 -1.34 14.83 -6.97
CA GLY A 332 -2.78 15.07 -6.93
C GLY A 332 -3.53 14.09 -6.02
N ILE A 333 -3.01 12.89 -5.85
CA ILE A 333 -3.51 11.85 -4.94
C ILE A 333 -3.46 12.29 -3.47
N PHE A 334 -2.39 12.98 -3.04
CA PHE A 334 -2.20 13.34 -1.63
C PHE A 334 -3.18 14.42 -1.11
N LYS A 335 -3.84 15.20 -2.00
CA LYS A 335 -4.88 16.17 -1.59
C LYS A 335 -6.11 15.54 -0.92
N MET A 336 -6.29 14.22 -1.01
CA MET A 336 -7.46 13.52 -0.48
C MET A 336 -7.47 13.41 1.05
N THR A 337 -6.29 13.41 1.68
CA THR A 337 -6.18 13.48 3.14
C THR A 337 -6.20 14.92 3.67
N ALA A 338 -6.01 15.93 2.81
CA ALA A 338 -5.91 17.33 3.23
C ALA A 338 -7.27 18.05 3.37
N ASN A 339 -8.27 17.71 2.55
CA ASN A 339 -9.54 18.46 2.49
C ASN A 339 -10.63 17.99 3.47
N ALA A 340 -10.38 16.94 4.25
CA ALA A 340 -11.32 16.41 5.24
C ALA A 340 -11.11 16.97 6.66
N ALA A 341 -10.03 17.73 6.88
CA ALA A 341 -9.62 18.23 8.19
C ALA A 341 -9.96 19.72 8.42
N LYS A 342 -10.95 20.27 7.70
CA LYS A 342 -11.44 21.64 7.90
C LYS A 342 -12.79 21.66 8.58
#